data_AF-A0A1G2B4G5-F1
#
_entry.id   AF-A0A1G2B4G5-F1
#
_cell.length_a   1.000
_cell.length_b   1.000
_cell.length_c   1.000
_cell.angle_alpha   90.00
_cell.angle_beta   90.00
_cell.angle_gamma   90.00
#
_symmetry.space_group_name_H-M   'P 1'
#
loop_
_entity.id
_entity.type
_entity.pdbx_description
1 polymer ?
#
loop_
_entity_poly.entity_id
_entity_poly.type
_entity_poly.pdbx_seq_one_letter_code
_entity_poly.pdbx_strand_id
1 'polypeptide(L)'
;MHSTRNENVTGDYLLNCKNAQQCFMSQDLEDCSYCQLILFGASKDSYDISIAVGERCYEIQEAGGYNVQFSWRNMPKNLATGAINLDNLQYTVHCSNVSDLFACVGMRNARYCIFNKQYSKEEYFALRTKIIEHMKEMPYTDAHGRTYSYGEFFPPELSPFAYNETIAQEYFPLTKAEALAQGYRWRDEDHKTYSTTLRAADLPDTPATAAANMRQLTKDTITCAHQGTCTHQCTGAYRIIEAELAFYQRLKLPLPHLCPNCRHYGRLAQRNPIALYPRQCTCTLAGHNSHTANTQCPTTFQTSYAPNRPEKIYCEYCYQKEIL
;
A
#
# COMPACT_ATOMS: atom_id res chain seq x y z
N MET A 1 -17.45 8.99 -2.33
CA MET A 1 -16.47 8.22 -3.11
C MET A 1 -15.72 9.19 -3.99
N HIS A 2 -14.39 9.18 -3.98
CA HIS A 2 -13.56 9.88 -4.95
C HIS A 2 -13.48 9.01 -6.19
N SER A 3 -14.31 9.29 -7.19
CA SER A 3 -14.52 8.40 -8.32
C SER A 3 -14.93 9.13 -9.58
N THR A 4 -14.42 8.67 -10.73
CA THR A 4 -14.73 9.26 -12.04
C THR A 4 -14.78 8.19 -13.13
N ARG A 5 -15.83 8.18 -13.96
CA ARG A 5 -16.04 7.22 -15.07
C ARG A 5 -16.05 5.74 -14.63
N ASN A 6 -16.85 5.38 -13.63
CA ASN A 6 -16.93 3.99 -13.16
C ASN A 6 -18.32 3.38 -13.36
N GLU A 7 -18.37 2.05 -13.54
CA GLU A 7 -19.58 1.26 -13.72
C GLU A 7 -19.56 0.04 -12.78
N ASN A 8 -20.58 -0.12 -11.92
CA ASN A 8 -20.69 -1.25 -10.99
C ASN A 8 -19.42 -1.46 -10.12
N VAL A 9 -19.06 -0.47 -9.29
CA VAL A 9 -17.86 -0.53 -8.43
C VAL A 9 -18.14 -0.27 -6.96
N THR A 10 -17.31 -0.87 -6.09
CA THR A 10 -17.20 -0.50 -4.67
C THR A 10 -15.74 -0.22 -4.32
N GLY A 11 -15.49 0.89 -3.62
CA GLY A 11 -14.12 1.33 -3.31
C GLY A 11 -14.00 2.82 -2.99
N ASP A 12 -12.76 3.33 -3.03
CA ASP A 12 -12.46 4.76 -3.01
C ASP A 12 -11.19 5.07 -3.83
N TYR A 13 -11.09 6.30 -4.36
CA TYR A 13 -10.07 6.68 -5.37
C TYR A 13 -10.04 5.73 -6.59
N LEU A 14 -11.18 5.64 -7.30
CA LEU A 14 -11.35 4.78 -8.47
C LEU A 14 -11.57 5.57 -9.78
N LEU A 15 -10.80 5.26 -10.83
CA LEU A 15 -10.86 5.95 -12.11
C LEU A 15 -11.00 4.97 -13.29
N ASN A 16 -12.01 5.16 -14.14
CA ASN A 16 -12.20 4.35 -15.36
C ASN A 16 -12.35 2.83 -15.08
N CYS A 17 -13.05 2.47 -13.99
CA CYS A 17 -13.18 1.09 -13.52
C CYS A 17 -14.58 0.50 -13.79
N LYS A 18 -14.64 -0.78 -14.19
CA LYS A 18 -15.88 -1.53 -14.43
C LYS A 18 -15.89 -2.85 -13.64
N ASN A 19 -17.02 -3.20 -13.01
CA ASN A 19 -17.19 -4.45 -12.25
C ASN A 19 -16.08 -4.68 -11.18
N ALA A 20 -15.70 -3.63 -10.45
CA ALA A 20 -14.55 -3.66 -9.53
C ALA A 20 -15.01 -3.58 -8.05
N GLN A 21 -14.75 -4.61 -7.24
CA GLN A 21 -15.27 -4.69 -5.86
C GLN A 21 -14.19 -4.57 -4.78
N GLN A 22 -14.43 -3.77 -3.73
CA GLN A 22 -13.48 -3.50 -2.64
C GLN A 22 -12.10 -3.02 -3.13
N CYS A 23 -12.08 -2.16 -4.15
CA CYS A 23 -10.83 -1.66 -4.76
C CYS A 23 -10.46 -0.26 -4.24
N PHE A 24 -9.17 0.01 -4.01
CA PHE A 24 -8.72 1.29 -3.44
C PHE A 24 -7.49 1.86 -4.14
N MET A 25 -7.56 3.13 -4.55
CA MET A 25 -6.46 3.85 -5.23
C MET A 25 -6.05 3.14 -6.54
N SER A 26 -7.03 2.89 -7.40
CA SER A 26 -6.87 2.06 -8.59
C SER A 26 -7.52 2.69 -9.83
N GLN A 27 -6.93 2.47 -11.00
CA GLN A 27 -7.47 2.92 -12.28
C GLN A 27 -7.48 1.81 -13.33
N ASP A 28 -8.33 1.97 -14.35
CA ASP A 28 -8.43 1.10 -15.54
C ASP A 28 -8.66 -0.40 -15.20
N LEU A 29 -9.41 -0.67 -14.13
CA LEU A 29 -9.79 -2.02 -13.72
C LEU A 29 -11.03 -2.52 -14.48
N GLU A 30 -11.03 -3.78 -14.90
CA GLU A 30 -12.23 -4.48 -15.35
C GLU A 30 -12.33 -5.86 -14.69
N ASP A 31 -13.50 -6.22 -14.17
CA ASP A 31 -13.79 -7.53 -13.55
C ASP A 31 -12.78 -7.96 -12.44
N CYS A 32 -12.45 -7.01 -11.55
CA CYS A 32 -11.45 -7.18 -10.47
C CYS A 32 -12.07 -7.12 -9.07
N SER A 33 -11.39 -7.67 -8.06
CA SER A 33 -11.78 -7.50 -6.64
C SER A 33 -10.56 -7.36 -5.73
N TYR A 34 -10.74 -6.73 -4.56
CA TYR A 34 -9.74 -6.56 -3.49
C TYR A 34 -8.41 -5.92 -3.93
N CYS A 35 -8.40 -5.17 -5.04
CA CYS A 35 -7.20 -4.59 -5.64
C CYS A 35 -6.84 -3.24 -5.01
N GLN A 36 -5.57 -3.04 -4.68
CA GLN A 36 -5.07 -1.82 -4.06
C GLN A 36 -3.89 -1.23 -4.88
N LEU A 37 -3.74 0.10 -4.90
CA LEU A 37 -2.58 0.81 -5.51
C LEU A 37 -2.33 0.48 -7.00
N ILE A 38 -3.38 0.16 -7.78
CA ILE A 38 -3.22 -0.10 -9.22
C ILE A 38 -3.14 1.22 -9.98
N LEU A 39 -1.95 1.82 -9.99
CA LEU A 39 -1.70 3.17 -10.51
C LEU A 39 -1.33 3.23 -12.00
N PHE A 40 -1.11 2.09 -12.68
CA PHE A 40 -0.69 2.04 -14.09
C PHE A 40 -1.17 0.75 -14.78
N GLY A 41 -1.69 0.84 -16.02
CA GLY A 41 -1.83 -0.29 -16.95
C GLY A 41 -3.10 -1.14 -16.80
N ALA A 42 -3.73 -1.46 -17.94
CA ALA A 42 -4.95 -2.25 -18.00
C ALA A 42 -4.74 -3.69 -17.52
N SER A 43 -5.57 -4.15 -16.59
CA SER A 43 -5.43 -5.44 -15.90
C SER A 43 -6.73 -6.26 -15.93
N LYS A 44 -6.59 -7.57 -16.17
CA LYS A 44 -7.66 -8.57 -16.27
C LYS A 44 -7.04 -9.96 -16.47
N ASP A 45 -7.54 -11.09 -16.01
CA ASP A 45 -8.22 -11.38 -14.74
C ASP A 45 -7.15 -11.28 -13.59
N SER A 46 -7.50 -11.11 -12.31
CA SER A 46 -6.48 -10.93 -11.22
C SER A 46 -6.93 -11.29 -9.80
N TYR A 47 -5.98 -11.63 -8.90
CA TYR A 47 -6.14 -11.85 -7.45
C TYR A 47 -4.78 -11.80 -6.71
N ASP A 48 -4.65 -11.59 -5.39
CA ASP A 48 -4.87 -10.32 -4.67
C ASP A 48 -3.60 -9.44 -4.81
N ILE A 49 -3.73 -8.16 -5.22
CA ILE A 49 -2.60 -7.39 -5.79
C ILE A 49 -2.52 -5.91 -5.38
N SER A 50 -1.30 -5.52 -4.98
CA SER A 50 -0.63 -4.25 -5.31
C SER A 50 0.75 -4.66 -5.80
N ILE A 51 1.30 -4.33 -6.97
CA ILE A 51 0.92 -3.43 -8.05
C ILE A 51 1.15 -4.22 -9.36
N ALA A 52 0.28 -4.06 -10.35
CA ALA A 52 0.22 -4.90 -11.57
C ALA A 52 0.42 -4.11 -12.86
N VAL A 53 0.63 -4.84 -13.97
CA VAL A 53 0.20 -4.53 -15.35
C VAL A 53 -0.17 -5.87 -16.02
N GLY A 54 -1.40 -6.04 -16.51
CA GLY A 54 -1.99 -7.35 -16.86
C GLY A 54 -1.39 -8.11 -18.05
N GLU A 55 -1.92 -9.28 -18.44
CA GLU A 55 -3.18 -9.92 -18.06
C GLU A 55 -3.00 -11.26 -17.26
N ARG A 56 -4.08 -11.87 -16.72
CA ARG A 56 -4.20 -13.12 -15.90
C ARG A 56 -3.18 -13.33 -14.77
N CYS A 57 -3.38 -12.71 -13.61
CA CYS A 57 -2.39 -12.68 -12.51
C CYS A 57 -2.91 -13.32 -11.20
N TYR A 58 -2.06 -14.02 -10.43
CA TYR A 58 -2.41 -14.53 -9.08
C TYR A 58 -1.27 -14.32 -8.05
N GLU A 59 -1.66 -13.73 -6.90
CA GLU A 59 -0.93 -13.34 -5.67
C GLU A 59 0.43 -12.65 -5.89
N ILE A 60 0.45 -11.30 -5.84
CA ILE A 60 1.55 -10.47 -6.39
C ILE A 60 1.81 -9.15 -5.62
N GLN A 61 3.09 -8.87 -5.34
CA GLN A 61 3.67 -7.51 -5.18
C GLN A 61 5.09 -7.50 -5.78
N GLU A 62 5.39 -7.02 -6.99
CA GLU A 62 4.63 -6.29 -8.03
C GLU A 62 4.99 -6.91 -9.41
N ALA A 63 4.06 -6.96 -10.39
CA ALA A 63 4.24 -7.78 -11.60
C ALA A 63 3.72 -7.21 -12.93
N GLY A 64 4.22 -7.75 -14.05
CA GLY A 64 3.76 -7.47 -15.43
C GLY A 64 3.46 -8.75 -16.23
N GLY A 65 2.40 -8.76 -17.05
CA GLY A 65 1.83 -9.97 -17.71
C GLY A 65 2.48 -10.46 -19.01
N TYR A 66 1.90 -11.42 -19.74
CA TYR A 66 0.59 -12.11 -19.60
C TYR A 66 0.72 -13.48 -18.91
N ASN A 67 -0.23 -13.80 -18.03
CA ASN A 67 -0.41 -15.06 -17.29
C ASN A 67 0.59 -15.34 -16.13
N VAL A 68 0.56 -14.49 -15.09
CA VAL A 68 1.55 -14.47 -13.97
C VAL A 68 1.10 -15.27 -12.74
N GLN A 69 2.05 -16.00 -12.15
CA GLN A 69 1.92 -16.78 -10.91
C GLN A 69 3.22 -16.61 -10.07
N PHE A 70 3.26 -17.04 -8.82
CA PHE A 70 2.90 -16.18 -7.68
C PHE A 70 4.19 -15.42 -7.30
N SER A 71 4.12 -14.11 -7.02
CA SER A 71 5.27 -13.23 -7.32
C SER A 71 5.67 -12.16 -6.29
N TRP A 72 7.00 -12.06 -6.08
CA TRP A 72 7.71 -10.91 -5.53
C TRP A 72 9.08 -10.83 -6.21
N ARG A 73 9.35 -10.11 -7.31
CA ARG A 73 8.65 -9.07 -8.09
C ARG A 73 9.27 -9.12 -9.50
N ASN A 74 8.49 -9.15 -10.59
CA ASN A 74 9.01 -9.16 -11.98
C ASN A 74 8.13 -8.35 -12.96
N MET A 75 8.72 -7.32 -13.61
CA MET A 75 8.11 -6.45 -14.62
C MET A 75 9.21 -6.04 -15.63
N PRO A 76 8.92 -5.52 -16.86
CA PRO A 76 7.62 -5.09 -17.39
C PRO A 76 7.31 -5.59 -18.82
N LYS A 77 6.11 -5.29 -19.37
CA LYS A 77 5.84 -5.35 -20.84
C LYS A 77 4.67 -4.47 -21.33
N ASN A 78 4.36 -3.31 -20.76
CA ASN A 78 5.33 -2.23 -20.63
C ASN A 78 4.80 -1.01 -19.87
N LEU A 79 5.70 -0.24 -19.24
CA LEU A 79 5.37 1.11 -18.76
C LEU A 79 5.67 2.20 -19.82
N ALA A 80 6.44 1.88 -20.87
CA ALA A 80 6.41 2.58 -22.16
C ALA A 80 6.92 1.68 -23.32
N THR A 81 8.21 1.25 -23.30
CA THR A 81 8.78 0.31 -24.31
C THR A 81 9.83 -0.72 -23.81
N GLY A 82 10.29 -0.69 -22.55
CA GLY A 82 11.07 -1.77 -21.91
C GLY A 82 10.31 -3.10 -21.75
N ALA A 83 10.36 -3.96 -22.77
CA ALA A 83 9.60 -5.21 -22.85
C ALA A 83 10.41 -6.44 -22.39
N ILE A 84 9.84 -7.22 -21.46
CA ILE A 84 10.34 -8.54 -21.08
C ILE A 84 9.29 -9.58 -21.50
N ASN A 85 9.73 -10.64 -22.18
CA ASN A 85 8.92 -11.84 -22.32
C ASN A 85 9.04 -12.64 -21.02
N LEU A 86 7.89 -12.85 -20.38
CA LEU A 86 7.70 -13.68 -19.19
C LEU A 86 6.64 -14.72 -19.58
N ASP A 87 6.99 -16.01 -19.53
CA ASP A 87 6.10 -17.10 -19.91
C ASP A 87 6.37 -18.31 -19.00
N ASN A 88 5.32 -18.97 -18.51
CA ASN A 88 5.37 -20.11 -17.57
C ASN A 88 6.33 -19.90 -16.37
N LEU A 89 6.13 -18.83 -15.58
CA LEU A 89 6.94 -18.53 -14.39
C LEU A 89 6.17 -18.81 -13.10
N GLN A 90 6.81 -19.47 -12.13
CA GLN A 90 6.24 -19.76 -10.81
C GLN A 90 7.29 -19.57 -9.70
N TYR A 91 6.94 -18.86 -8.64
CA TYR A 91 7.82 -18.57 -7.50
C TYR A 91 9.16 -17.93 -7.94
N THR A 92 9.11 -16.85 -8.73
CA THR A 92 10.32 -16.22 -9.32
C THR A 92 10.59 -14.81 -8.80
N VAL A 93 11.88 -14.46 -8.72
CA VAL A 93 12.37 -13.18 -8.17
C VAL A 93 13.47 -12.60 -9.06
N HIS A 94 13.33 -11.35 -9.53
CA HIS A 94 14.36 -10.62 -10.31
C HIS A 94 14.89 -11.36 -11.56
N CYS A 95 14.01 -12.01 -12.31
CA CYS A 95 14.35 -12.73 -13.55
C CYS A 95 13.99 -11.90 -14.80
N SER A 96 14.79 -11.98 -15.86
CA SER A 96 14.59 -11.16 -17.07
C SER A 96 14.90 -11.90 -18.38
N ASN A 97 13.99 -11.83 -19.34
CA ASN A 97 14.03 -12.52 -20.64
C ASN A 97 14.15 -14.04 -20.45
N VAL A 98 13.07 -14.65 -19.97
CA VAL A 98 13.05 -16.03 -19.47
C VAL A 98 11.73 -16.72 -19.79
N SER A 99 11.76 -18.05 -19.94
CA SER A 99 10.55 -18.88 -20.02
C SER A 99 10.70 -20.17 -19.21
N ASP A 100 9.60 -20.71 -18.69
CA ASP A 100 9.60 -22.04 -18.04
C ASP A 100 10.56 -22.09 -16.83
N LEU A 101 10.27 -21.28 -15.82
CA LEU A 101 11.03 -21.19 -14.55
C LEU A 101 10.15 -21.59 -13.36
N PHE A 102 10.74 -22.38 -12.46
CA PHE A 102 10.16 -22.74 -11.18
C PHE A 102 11.13 -22.43 -10.03
N ALA A 103 10.69 -21.67 -9.02
CA ALA A 103 11.47 -21.37 -7.81
C ALA A 103 12.89 -20.83 -8.12
N CYS A 104 12.97 -19.77 -8.94
CA CYS A 104 14.23 -19.22 -9.46
C CYS A 104 14.43 -17.73 -9.12
N VAL A 105 15.68 -17.36 -8.83
CA VAL A 105 16.08 -16.01 -8.40
C VAL A 105 17.22 -15.48 -9.29
N GLY A 106 17.05 -14.29 -9.87
CA GLY A 106 18.13 -13.56 -10.58
C GLY A 106 18.48 -14.04 -11.98
N MET A 107 17.70 -14.95 -12.58
CA MET A 107 18.01 -15.60 -13.86
C MET A 107 17.86 -14.65 -15.05
N ARG A 108 18.77 -14.73 -16.03
CA ARG A 108 18.75 -13.89 -17.24
C ARG A 108 18.97 -14.73 -18.50
N ASN A 109 18.19 -14.48 -19.56
CA ASN A 109 18.32 -15.15 -20.87
C ASN A 109 18.27 -16.69 -20.77
N ALA A 110 17.45 -17.22 -19.86
CA ALA A 110 17.43 -18.62 -19.45
C ALA A 110 16.06 -19.27 -19.65
N ARG A 111 16.02 -20.59 -19.78
CA ARG A 111 14.79 -21.37 -19.94
C ARG A 111 14.87 -22.74 -19.30
N TYR A 112 13.74 -23.35 -18.97
CA TYR A 112 13.66 -24.70 -18.36
C TYR A 112 14.53 -24.81 -17.10
N CYS A 113 14.29 -23.91 -16.13
CA CYS A 113 15.11 -23.75 -14.94
C CYS A 113 14.35 -24.05 -13.65
N ILE A 114 14.97 -24.83 -12.76
CA ILE A 114 14.46 -25.15 -11.42
C ILE A 114 15.58 -24.89 -10.42
N PHE A 115 15.31 -24.12 -9.35
CA PHE A 115 16.30 -23.74 -8.33
C PHE A 115 17.61 -23.21 -8.94
N ASN A 116 17.49 -22.29 -9.92
CA ASN A 116 18.59 -21.68 -10.70
C ASN A 116 19.44 -22.64 -11.56
N LYS A 117 19.10 -23.92 -11.65
CA LYS A 117 19.74 -24.87 -12.56
C LYS A 117 18.91 -25.05 -13.82
N GLN A 118 19.56 -25.00 -14.98
CA GLN A 118 18.96 -25.30 -16.28
C GLN A 118 18.99 -26.80 -16.59
N TYR A 119 17.92 -27.30 -17.21
CA TYR A 119 17.71 -28.70 -17.57
C TYR A 119 17.39 -28.86 -19.06
N SER A 120 17.34 -30.11 -19.56
CA SER A 120 16.59 -30.39 -20.80
C SER A 120 15.09 -30.15 -20.57
N LYS A 121 14.32 -30.03 -21.65
CA LYS A 121 12.88 -29.78 -21.60
C LYS A 121 12.16 -30.93 -20.88
N GLU A 122 12.55 -32.16 -21.21
CA GLU A 122 11.96 -33.40 -20.72
C GLU A 122 12.24 -33.59 -19.21
N GLU A 123 13.49 -33.36 -18.78
CA GLU A 123 13.87 -33.36 -17.36
C GLU A 123 13.16 -32.26 -16.57
N TYR A 124 13.02 -31.05 -17.14
CA TYR A 124 12.33 -29.93 -16.51
C TYR A 124 10.87 -30.28 -16.19
N PHE A 125 10.10 -30.77 -17.17
CA PHE A 125 8.69 -31.11 -16.95
C PHE A 125 8.53 -32.29 -15.98
N ALA A 126 9.39 -33.31 -16.05
CA ALA A 126 9.37 -34.43 -15.11
C ALA A 126 9.67 -33.99 -13.67
N LEU A 127 10.71 -33.17 -13.47
CA LEU A 127 11.12 -32.68 -12.14
C LEU A 127 10.10 -31.69 -11.57
N ARG A 128 9.55 -30.78 -12.41
CA ARG A 128 8.52 -29.82 -11.99
C ARG A 128 7.27 -30.53 -11.47
N THR A 129 6.76 -31.53 -12.20
CA THR A 129 5.57 -32.30 -11.75
C THR A 129 5.80 -32.94 -10.39
N LYS A 130 6.94 -33.63 -10.21
CA LYS A 130 7.31 -34.27 -8.94
C LYS A 130 7.39 -33.28 -7.77
N ILE A 131 7.94 -32.07 -8.00
CA ILE A 131 8.01 -31.03 -6.96
C ILE A 131 6.61 -30.52 -6.60
N ILE A 132 5.74 -30.31 -7.59
CA ILE A 132 4.37 -29.83 -7.36
C ILE A 132 3.52 -30.87 -6.60
N GLU A 133 3.66 -32.16 -6.91
CA GLU A 133 3.02 -33.25 -6.18
C GLU A 133 3.48 -33.26 -4.70
N HIS A 134 4.80 -33.24 -4.48
CA HIS A 134 5.39 -33.17 -3.15
C HIS A 134 4.94 -31.94 -2.35
N MET A 135 4.80 -30.76 -2.98
CA MET A 135 4.27 -29.55 -2.33
C MET A 135 2.78 -29.61 -1.95
N LYS A 136 2.02 -30.54 -2.54
CA LYS A 136 0.61 -30.80 -2.18
C LYS A 136 0.49 -31.87 -1.09
N GLU A 137 1.34 -32.89 -1.14
CA GLU A 137 1.40 -33.97 -0.14
C GLU A 137 2.03 -33.51 1.18
N MET A 138 3.02 -32.62 1.10
CA MET A 138 3.70 -32.02 2.25
C MET A 138 3.71 -30.48 2.10
N PRO A 139 2.58 -29.82 2.36
CA PRO A 139 2.51 -28.36 2.37
C PRO A 139 3.34 -27.80 3.53
N TYR A 140 3.78 -26.55 3.39
CA TYR A 140 4.55 -25.87 4.42
C TYR A 140 3.62 -25.38 5.53
N THR A 141 3.93 -25.63 6.80
CA THR A 141 3.22 -25.03 7.94
C THR A 141 4.17 -24.09 8.66
N ASP A 142 3.75 -22.84 8.81
CA ASP A 142 4.56 -21.79 9.44
C ASP A 142 4.53 -21.87 10.98
N ALA A 143 5.28 -20.98 11.64
CA ALA A 143 5.35 -20.93 13.10
C ALA A 143 3.99 -20.64 13.81
N HIS A 144 2.94 -20.27 13.07
CA HIS A 144 1.61 -19.92 13.56
C HIS A 144 0.54 -20.94 13.15
N GLY A 145 0.93 -22.07 12.54
CA GLY A 145 0.02 -23.11 12.10
C GLY A 145 -0.74 -22.78 10.81
N ARG A 146 -0.33 -21.73 10.07
CA ARG A 146 -0.87 -21.42 8.74
C ARG A 146 -0.23 -22.36 7.73
N THR A 147 -1.04 -22.95 6.86
CA THR A 147 -0.59 -23.97 5.89
C THR A 147 -0.56 -23.40 4.48
N TYR A 148 0.58 -23.56 3.82
CA TYR A 148 0.92 -23.03 2.50
C TYR A 148 1.21 -24.19 1.55
N SER A 149 0.27 -24.47 0.65
CA SER A 149 0.41 -25.51 -0.38
C SER A 149 0.90 -24.91 -1.70
N TYR A 150 1.23 -25.75 -2.69
CA TYR A 150 1.41 -25.25 -4.06
C TYR A 150 0.13 -24.53 -4.53
N GLY A 151 0.27 -23.24 -4.87
CA GLY A 151 -0.84 -22.33 -5.17
C GLY A 151 -0.83 -21.07 -4.32
N GLU A 152 -0.29 -21.15 -3.10
CA GLU A 152 -0.28 -20.04 -2.13
C GLU A 152 0.93 -19.12 -2.32
N PHE A 153 0.78 -17.86 -1.91
CA PHE A 153 1.89 -16.90 -1.76
C PHE A 153 2.94 -17.32 -0.73
N PHE A 154 4.08 -16.63 -0.73
CA PHE A 154 5.13 -16.84 0.25
C PHE A 154 4.66 -16.50 1.68
N PRO A 155 4.91 -17.36 2.69
CA PRO A 155 4.65 -17.05 4.09
C PRO A 155 5.27 -15.71 4.52
N PRO A 156 4.59 -14.88 5.33
CA PRO A 156 5.12 -13.57 5.76
C PRO A 156 6.47 -13.64 6.49
N GLU A 157 6.78 -14.77 7.12
CA GLU A 157 8.07 -15.01 7.79
C GLU A 157 9.26 -15.17 6.81
N LEU A 158 9.00 -15.49 5.54
CA LEU A 158 10.01 -15.49 4.46
C LEU A 158 10.28 -14.08 3.89
N SER A 159 9.50 -13.06 4.29
CA SER A 159 9.77 -11.67 3.88
C SER A 159 11.19 -11.26 4.30
N PRO A 160 11.94 -10.53 3.45
CA PRO A 160 13.22 -9.96 3.87
C PRO A 160 13.05 -8.80 4.87
N PHE A 161 11.87 -8.16 4.94
CA PHE A 161 11.60 -6.99 5.79
C PHE A 161 10.76 -7.34 7.03
N ALA A 162 10.81 -6.51 8.08
CA ALA A 162 9.86 -6.57 9.19
C ALA A 162 8.58 -5.76 8.88
N TYR A 163 7.46 -6.09 9.52
CA TYR A 163 6.15 -5.45 9.26
C TYR A 163 6.23 -3.93 9.30
N ASN A 164 6.83 -3.41 10.37
CA ASN A 164 6.96 -1.99 10.64
C ASN A 164 7.92 -1.24 9.69
N GLU A 165 8.64 -1.95 8.82
CA GLU A 165 9.48 -1.37 7.75
C GLU A 165 8.77 -1.34 6.39
N THR A 166 7.63 -2.03 6.25
CA THR A 166 6.89 -2.14 4.99
C THR A 166 5.78 -1.10 4.86
N ILE A 167 5.28 -0.94 3.64
CA ILE A 167 4.09 -0.14 3.32
C ILE A 167 2.81 -0.64 4.04
N ALA A 168 2.80 -1.86 4.59
CA ALA A 168 1.70 -2.34 5.41
C ALA A 168 1.52 -1.48 6.67
N GLN A 169 2.62 -1.04 7.31
CA GLN A 169 2.56 -0.16 8.49
C GLN A 169 2.01 1.23 8.17
N GLU A 170 2.14 1.70 6.92
CA GLU A 170 1.61 3.00 6.47
C GLU A 170 0.08 3.00 6.34
N TYR A 171 -0.51 1.89 5.89
CA TYR A 171 -1.96 1.76 5.65
C TYR A 171 -2.71 1.02 6.76
N PHE A 172 -2.04 0.10 7.44
CA PHE A 172 -2.57 -0.77 8.49
C PHE A 172 -1.63 -0.71 9.71
N PRO A 173 -1.50 0.46 10.37
CA PRO A 173 -0.52 0.64 11.45
C PRO A 173 -0.82 -0.28 12.64
N LEU A 174 0.10 -1.20 12.92
CA LEU A 174 0.06 -2.08 14.10
C LEU A 174 1.04 -1.60 15.17
N THR A 175 0.77 -1.94 16.42
CA THR A 175 1.77 -1.97 17.49
C THR A 175 2.64 -3.23 17.39
N LYS A 176 3.80 -3.21 18.06
CA LYS A 176 4.68 -4.39 18.16
C LYS A 176 3.95 -5.63 18.69
N ALA A 177 3.07 -5.46 19.67
CA ALA A 177 2.32 -6.57 20.26
C ALA A 177 1.33 -7.19 19.27
N GLU A 178 0.57 -6.36 18.53
CA GLU A 178 -0.39 -6.83 17.52
C GLU A 178 0.29 -7.49 16.32
N ALA A 179 1.42 -6.93 15.86
CA ALA A 179 2.18 -7.50 14.74
C ALA A 179 2.78 -8.87 15.09
N LEU A 180 3.36 -9.02 16.30
CA LEU A 180 3.87 -10.30 16.79
C LEU A 180 2.74 -11.32 17.01
N ALA A 181 1.58 -10.89 17.51
CA ALA A 181 0.41 -11.78 17.68
C ALA A 181 -0.17 -12.30 16.36
N GLN A 182 0.04 -11.58 15.25
CA GLN A 182 -0.34 -11.99 13.89
C GLN A 182 0.78 -12.76 13.16
N GLY A 183 1.89 -13.04 13.84
CA GLY A 183 3.03 -13.77 13.30
C GLY A 183 3.87 -12.99 12.30
N TYR A 184 3.91 -11.67 12.41
CA TYR A 184 4.83 -10.83 11.65
C TYR A 184 6.09 -10.50 12.44
N ARG A 185 7.23 -10.42 11.74
CA ARG A 185 8.49 -9.96 12.33
C ARG A 185 8.42 -8.47 12.60
N TRP A 186 9.06 -8.01 13.69
CA TRP A 186 9.17 -6.60 14.05
C TRP A 186 10.65 -6.21 14.15
N ARG A 187 11.04 -5.10 13.53
CA ARG A 187 12.37 -4.50 13.69
C ARG A 187 12.33 -3.50 14.83
N ASP A 188 13.06 -3.79 15.90
CA ASP A 188 13.33 -2.80 16.95
C ASP A 188 14.21 -1.67 16.43
N GLU A 189 13.99 -0.46 16.95
CA GLU A 189 14.74 0.70 16.51
C GLU A 189 16.22 0.60 16.93
N ASP A 190 17.13 0.90 16.00
CA ASP A 190 18.52 1.17 16.32
C ASP A 190 18.56 2.42 17.22
N HIS A 191 18.64 2.25 18.54
CA HIS A 191 18.60 3.33 19.53
C HIS A 191 19.74 4.34 19.32
N LYS A 192 19.49 5.34 18.47
CA LYS A 192 20.37 6.47 18.22
C LYS A 192 20.02 7.58 19.21
N THR A 193 20.69 7.59 20.34
CA THR A 193 20.71 8.69 21.30
C THR A 193 21.40 9.92 20.69
N TYR A 194 20.67 10.65 19.86
CA TYR A 194 21.12 11.95 19.35
C TYR A 194 21.13 12.98 20.48
N SER A 195 22.24 13.69 20.66
CA SER A 195 22.28 14.91 21.48
C SER A 195 21.54 16.04 20.75
N THR A 196 20.26 16.24 21.08
CA THR A 196 19.45 17.34 20.53
C THR A 196 19.89 18.68 21.11
N THR A 197 19.95 19.71 20.27
CA THR A 197 20.35 21.09 20.65
C THR A 197 19.16 22.05 20.73
N LEU A 198 18.01 21.68 20.17
CA LEU A 198 16.80 22.49 20.14
C LEU A 198 15.56 21.60 20.32
N ARG A 199 14.51 22.06 21.03
CA ARG A 199 13.23 21.36 21.10
C ARG A 199 12.30 21.88 20.01
N ALA A 200 11.44 21.05 19.44
CA ALA A 200 10.45 21.52 18.46
C ALA A 200 9.52 22.64 18.98
N ALA A 201 9.27 22.71 20.29
CA ALA A 201 8.48 23.78 20.91
C ALA A 201 9.21 25.14 21.00
N ASP A 202 10.54 25.16 20.81
CA ASP A 202 11.36 26.37 20.81
C ASP A 202 11.65 26.86 19.36
N LEU A 203 11.04 26.24 18.35
CA LEU A 203 11.15 26.69 16.96
C LEU A 203 10.37 28.00 16.75
N PRO A 204 10.90 28.94 15.93
CA PRO A 204 10.16 30.15 15.59
C PRO A 204 8.99 29.84 14.64
N ASP A 205 7.80 30.33 15.00
CA ASP A 205 6.55 30.11 14.24
C ASP A 205 6.63 30.54 12.76
N THR A 206 7.47 31.53 12.45
CA THR A 206 7.67 32.00 11.06
C THR A 206 9.14 31.99 10.65
N PRO A 207 9.46 31.64 9.39
CA PRO A 207 10.82 31.77 8.87
C PRO A 207 11.33 33.22 8.81
N ALA A 208 10.44 34.21 8.88
CA ALA A 208 10.82 35.63 8.89
C ALA A 208 11.43 36.05 10.24
N THR A 209 10.84 35.61 11.35
CA THR A 209 11.41 35.83 12.70
C THR A 209 12.67 35.01 12.94
N ALA A 210 12.86 33.91 12.21
CA ALA A 210 14.07 33.08 12.28
C ALA A 210 15.34 33.74 11.67
N ALA A 211 15.21 34.84 10.92
CA ALA A 211 16.28 35.40 10.08
C ALA A 211 17.60 35.73 10.80
N ALA A 212 17.57 36.07 12.09
CA ALA A 212 18.76 36.45 12.85
C ALA A 212 19.72 35.28 13.14
N ASN A 213 19.23 34.05 13.30
CA ASN A 213 20.00 32.89 13.79
C ASN A 213 20.03 31.69 12.81
N MET A 214 19.74 31.91 11.53
CA MET A 214 19.51 30.82 10.56
C MET A 214 20.69 29.86 10.33
N ARG A 215 21.94 30.36 10.36
CA ARG A 215 23.15 29.52 10.26
C ARG A 215 23.35 28.58 11.46
N GLN A 216 22.64 28.82 12.57
CA GLN A 216 22.63 27.95 13.73
C GLN A 216 21.52 26.91 13.59
N LEU A 217 20.31 27.31 13.18
CA LEU A 217 19.18 26.40 12.96
C LEU A 217 19.50 25.23 12.00
N THR A 218 20.29 25.46 10.95
CA THR A 218 20.69 24.39 10.01
C THR A 218 21.77 23.45 10.58
N LYS A 219 22.43 23.85 11.66
CA LYS A 219 23.37 23.02 12.45
C LYS A 219 22.69 22.31 13.61
N ASP A 220 21.60 22.88 14.12
CA ASP A 220 20.87 22.35 15.25
C ASP A 220 20.22 21.00 14.95
N THR A 221 20.14 20.17 15.99
CA THR A 221 19.44 18.88 15.97
C THR A 221 18.19 19.00 16.83
N ILE A 222 17.04 18.97 16.16
CA ILE A 222 15.75 19.33 16.72
C ILE A 222 15.06 18.06 17.25
N THR A 223 14.63 18.06 18.50
CA THR A 223 13.78 17.00 19.08
C THR A 223 12.41 16.98 18.38
N CYS A 224 11.97 15.83 17.88
CA CYS A 224 10.63 15.65 17.33
C CYS A 224 9.57 15.82 18.42
N ALA A 225 8.49 16.56 18.15
CA ALA A 225 7.40 16.73 19.12
C ALA A 225 6.71 15.40 19.53
N HIS A 226 6.78 14.35 18.70
CA HIS A 226 6.28 13.00 19.06
C HIS A 226 7.26 12.16 19.90
N GLN A 227 8.52 12.56 20.05
CA GLN A 227 9.50 11.95 20.97
C GLN A 227 9.64 10.41 20.92
N GLY A 228 9.38 9.76 19.77
CA GLY A 228 9.44 8.29 19.65
C GLY A 228 8.15 7.54 20.04
N THR A 229 7.12 8.20 20.56
CA THR A 229 5.97 7.51 21.20
C THR A 229 4.83 7.11 20.25
N CYS A 230 4.93 7.45 18.96
CA CYS A 230 3.91 7.14 17.94
C CYS A 230 4.34 5.99 17.02
N THR A 231 3.38 5.28 16.43
CA THR A 231 3.58 4.18 15.46
C THR A 231 4.18 4.58 14.11
N HIS A 232 4.50 5.87 13.90
CA HIS A 232 4.97 6.47 12.65
C HIS A 232 6.50 6.38 12.42
N GLN A 233 7.17 5.34 12.92
CA GLN A 233 8.65 5.18 12.89
C GLN A 233 9.39 6.49 13.24
N CYS A 234 9.13 7.03 14.43
CA CYS A 234 9.57 8.38 14.78
C CYS A 234 11.08 8.41 15.06
N THR A 235 11.85 9.08 14.19
CA THR A 235 13.32 9.20 14.30
C THR A 235 13.86 9.87 15.59
N GLY A 236 13.00 10.29 16.53
CA GLY A 236 13.34 10.99 17.78
C GLY A 236 13.82 12.43 17.58
N ALA A 237 14.75 12.64 16.64
CA ALA A 237 15.30 13.92 16.25
C ALA A 237 15.40 14.07 14.72
N TYR A 238 15.59 15.31 14.25
CA TYR A 238 15.78 15.65 12.84
C TYR A 238 16.57 16.97 12.71
N ARG A 239 16.95 17.33 11.49
CA ARG A 239 17.60 18.60 11.14
C ARG A 239 16.83 19.24 9.99
N ILE A 240 16.96 20.55 9.83
CA ILE A 240 16.46 21.29 8.66
C ILE A 240 17.68 21.70 7.84
N ILE A 241 17.78 21.24 6.58
CA ILE A 241 18.91 21.64 5.72
C ILE A 241 18.67 23.01 5.08
N GLU A 242 19.73 23.66 4.59
CA GLU A 242 19.67 25.01 3.98
C GLU A 242 18.63 25.10 2.85
N ALA A 243 18.53 24.08 2.00
CA ALA A 243 17.55 24.00 0.92
C ALA A 243 16.09 23.92 1.42
N GLU A 244 15.84 23.19 2.51
CA GLU A 244 14.51 23.13 3.15
C GLU A 244 14.17 24.48 3.80
N LEU A 245 15.12 25.09 4.51
CA LEU A 245 14.91 26.40 5.15
C LEU A 245 14.56 27.48 4.12
N ALA A 246 15.31 27.53 3.02
CA ALA A 246 15.04 28.44 1.90
C ALA A 246 13.65 28.19 1.26
N PHE A 247 13.20 26.92 1.20
CA PHE A 247 11.86 26.58 0.74
C PHE A 247 10.77 27.10 1.67
N TYR A 248 10.88 26.88 2.99
CA TYR A 248 9.91 27.42 3.97
C TYR A 248 9.87 28.95 3.94
N GLN A 249 11.02 29.62 3.82
CA GLN A 249 11.10 31.08 3.67
C GLN A 249 10.37 31.58 2.41
N ARG A 250 10.71 31.02 1.25
CA ARG A 250 10.16 31.46 -0.05
C ARG A 250 8.63 31.33 -0.11
N LEU A 251 8.09 30.28 0.50
CA LEU A 251 6.65 30.02 0.55
C LEU A 251 5.97 30.58 1.82
N LYS A 252 6.72 31.22 2.73
CA LYS A 252 6.25 31.75 4.03
C LYS A 252 5.50 30.71 4.87
N LEU A 253 6.01 29.47 4.87
CA LEU A 253 5.43 28.33 5.59
C LEU A 253 6.06 28.19 6.99
N PRO A 254 5.30 27.73 8.00
CA PRO A 254 5.87 27.45 9.33
C PRO A 254 6.93 26.34 9.26
N LEU A 255 7.88 26.37 10.20
CA LEU A 255 8.88 25.32 10.32
C LEU A 255 8.23 24.00 10.78
N PRO A 256 8.74 22.84 10.35
CA PRO A 256 8.21 21.56 10.80
C PRO A 256 8.57 21.32 12.27
N HIS A 257 7.59 21.03 13.12
CA HIS A 257 7.81 20.60 14.52
C HIS A 257 7.98 19.06 14.64
N LEU A 258 7.71 18.34 13.55
CA LEU A 258 7.72 16.90 13.46
C LEU A 258 8.82 16.43 12.49
N CYS A 259 9.44 15.30 12.82
CA CYS A 259 10.43 14.68 11.94
C CYS A 259 9.81 14.22 10.60
N PRO A 260 10.62 13.96 9.56
CA PRO A 260 10.11 13.61 8.22
C PRO A 260 9.08 12.48 8.21
N ASN A 261 9.31 11.41 8.98
CA ASN A 261 8.40 10.26 9.06
C ASN A 261 7.06 10.66 9.70
N CYS A 262 7.07 11.32 10.86
CA CYS A 262 5.85 11.80 11.51
C CYS A 262 5.04 12.77 10.62
N ARG A 263 5.72 13.61 9.83
CA ARG A 263 5.06 14.46 8.83
C ARG A 263 4.50 13.68 7.65
N HIS A 264 5.16 12.60 7.24
CA HIS A 264 4.67 11.71 6.18
C HIS A 264 3.38 11.01 6.60
N TYR A 265 3.39 10.31 7.74
CA TYR A 265 2.20 9.67 8.29
C TYR A 265 1.07 10.67 8.58
N GLY A 266 1.39 11.88 9.05
CA GLY A 266 0.42 12.97 9.21
C GLY A 266 -0.22 13.48 7.90
N ARG A 267 0.39 13.22 6.73
CA ARG A 267 -0.24 13.42 5.41
C ARG A 267 -1.05 12.20 4.97
N LEU A 268 -0.56 10.99 5.24
CA LEU A 268 -1.32 9.76 4.97
C LEU A 268 -2.65 9.73 5.73
N ALA A 269 -2.66 10.15 6.99
CA ALA A 269 -3.87 10.23 7.83
C ALA A 269 -4.94 11.23 7.33
N GLN A 270 -4.62 12.09 6.35
CA GLN A 270 -5.60 12.97 5.69
C GLN A 270 -6.31 12.29 4.51
N ARG A 271 -5.83 11.12 4.09
CA ARG A 271 -6.46 10.29 3.05
C ARG A 271 -7.58 9.46 3.68
N ASN A 272 -8.57 9.11 2.88
CA ASN A 272 -9.56 8.13 3.30
C ASN A 272 -8.89 6.75 3.53
N PRO A 273 -9.32 5.99 4.56
CA PRO A 273 -8.76 4.68 4.86
C PRO A 273 -9.09 3.66 3.77
N ILE A 274 -8.31 2.58 3.73
CA ILE A 274 -8.52 1.40 2.88
C ILE A 274 -9.57 0.50 3.55
N ALA A 275 -10.76 1.06 3.73
CA ALA A 275 -11.88 0.41 4.38
C ALA A 275 -13.20 1.05 3.91
N LEU A 276 -14.23 0.23 3.79
CA LEU A 276 -15.61 0.68 3.62
C LEU A 276 -16.44 0.26 4.82
N TYR A 277 -17.29 1.17 5.26
CA TYR A 277 -18.16 0.99 6.41
C TYR A 277 -19.62 1.13 5.97
N PRO A 278 -20.53 0.25 6.41
CA PRO A 278 -21.95 0.45 6.23
C PRO A 278 -22.39 1.68 7.03
N ARG A 279 -23.00 2.65 6.35
CA ARG A 279 -23.61 3.83 6.96
C ARG A 279 -25.04 4.00 6.44
N GLN A 280 -25.84 4.70 7.23
CA GLN A 280 -27.15 5.21 6.83
C GLN A 280 -27.03 6.71 6.57
N CYS A 281 -27.79 7.22 5.60
CA CYS A 281 -27.94 8.64 5.34
C CYS A 281 -28.37 9.39 6.62
N THR A 282 -27.66 10.45 6.99
CA THR A 282 -27.95 11.26 8.19
C THR A 282 -28.88 12.45 7.89
N CYS A 283 -29.58 12.43 6.76
CA CYS A 283 -30.52 13.51 6.39
C CYS A 283 -31.86 13.30 7.10
N THR A 284 -32.41 14.39 7.65
CA THR A 284 -33.72 14.47 8.32
C THR A 284 -34.57 15.65 7.81
N LEU A 285 -34.14 16.27 6.71
CA LEU A 285 -34.70 17.51 6.17
C LEU A 285 -36.07 17.31 5.50
N ALA A 286 -36.83 18.38 5.35
CA ALA A 286 -38.10 18.38 4.62
C ALA A 286 -37.87 18.53 3.10
N GLY A 287 -38.87 18.16 2.28
CA GLY A 287 -38.82 18.37 0.82
C GLY A 287 -37.99 17.34 0.03
N HIS A 288 -37.47 16.30 0.69
CA HIS A 288 -36.76 15.19 0.05
C HIS A 288 -37.73 14.03 -0.22
N ASN A 289 -37.87 13.57 -1.45
CA ASN A 289 -38.82 12.47 -1.76
C ASN A 289 -38.40 11.10 -1.20
N SER A 290 -37.17 10.99 -0.68
CA SER A 290 -36.59 9.76 -0.13
C SER A 290 -36.97 9.49 1.34
N HIS A 291 -37.59 10.44 2.05
CA HIS A 291 -38.06 10.28 3.44
C HIS A 291 -39.05 11.39 3.82
N THR A 292 -39.72 11.25 4.97
CA THR A 292 -40.56 12.35 5.49
C THR A 292 -39.71 13.36 6.26
N ALA A 293 -40.23 14.58 6.45
CA ALA A 293 -39.60 15.58 7.29
C ALA A 293 -39.42 15.06 8.73
N ASN A 294 -38.28 15.36 9.35
CA ASN A 294 -37.89 14.90 10.69
C ASN A 294 -37.75 13.37 10.87
N THR A 295 -37.87 12.57 9.81
CA THR A 295 -37.44 11.16 9.84
C THR A 295 -36.10 11.01 9.14
N GLN A 296 -35.26 10.11 9.66
CA GLN A 296 -33.97 9.84 9.05
C GLN A 296 -34.15 9.07 7.74
N CYS A 297 -33.47 9.53 6.69
CA CYS A 297 -33.44 8.85 5.40
C CYS A 297 -33.07 7.35 5.54
N PRO A 298 -33.88 6.41 5.03
CA PRO A 298 -33.65 4.97 5.20
C PRO A 298 -32.52 4.44 4.29
N THR A 299 -32.01 5.24 3.35
CA THR A 299 -30.96 4.81 2.42
C THR A 299 -29.66 4.48 3.15
N THR A 300 -29.22 3.23 3.01
CA THR A 300 -27.91 2.75 3.44
C THR A 300 -26.93 2.67 2.27
N PHE A 301 -25.64 2.82 2.55
CA PHE A 301 -24.57 2.77 1.57
C PHE A 301 -23.23 2.44 2.23
N GLN A 302 -22.23 2.10 1.40
CA GLN A 302 -20.84 1.92 1.83
C GLN A 302 -20.07 3.24 1.69
N THR A 303 -19.22 3.56 2.66
CA THR A 303 -18.39 4.78 2.63
C THR A 303 -17.11 4.59 3.45
N SER A 304 -16.04 5.30 3.10
CA SER A 304 -14.77 5.31 3.83
C SER A 304 -14.81 6.12 5.14
N TYR A 305 -15.96 6.73 5.46
CA TYR A 305 -16.19 7.46 6.71
C TYR A 305 -16.69 6.52 7.82
N ALA A 306 -15.76 6.08 8.68
CA ALA A 306 -16.03 5.18 9.79
C ALA A 306 -17.15 5.67 10.75
N PRO A 307 -17.94 4.78 11.37
CA PRO A 307 -19.11 5.14 12.20
C PRO A 307 -18.81 6.08 13.37
N ASN A 308 -17.59 6.06 13.89
CA ASN A 308 -17.12 6.89 15.00
C ASN A 308 -16.74 8.32 14.59
N ARG A 309 -16.71 8.65 13.30
CA ARG A 309 -16.38 10.01 12.84
C ARG A 309 -17.58 10.96 12.93
N PRO A 310 -17.37 12.25 13.25
CA PRO A 310 -18.45 13.20 13.55
C PRO A 310 -19.14 13.81 12.31
N GLU A 311 -18.66 13.57 11.09
CA GLU A 311 -19.25 14.20 9.90
C GLU A 311 -20.66 13.67 9.59
N LYS A 312 -21.54 14.57 9.16
CA LYS A 312 -22.83 14.19 8.54
C LYS A 312 -22.56 13.61 7.16
N ILE A 313 -23.29 12.55 6.80
CA ILE A 313 -23.12 11.85 5.53
C ILE A 313 -24.48 11.63 4.90
N TYR A 314 -24.72 12.25 3.75
CA TYR A 314 -25.96 12.11 3.00
C TYR A 314 -25.79 11.08 1.87
N CYS A 315 -26.87 10.39 1.52
CA CYS A 315 -26.93 9.66 0.26
C CYS A 315 -26.94 10.65 -0.91
N GLU A 316 -26.57 10.18 -2.11
CA GLU A 316 -26.41 11.02 -3.31
C GLU A 316 -27.62 11.95 -3.55
N TYR A 317 -28.84 11.41 -3.51
CA TYR A 317 -30.07 12.21 -3.67
C TYR A 317 -30.21 13.34 -2.64
N CYS A 318 -29.99 13.05 -1.35
CA CYS A 318 -30.12 14.05 -0.29
C CYS A 318 -28.98 15.07 -0.31
N TYR A 319 -27.80 14.69 -0.79
CA TYR A 319 -26.68 15.61 -1.00
C TYR A 319 -26.96 16.55 -2.17
N GLN A 320 -27.38 16.01 -3.32
CA GLN A 320 -27.74 16.80 -4.50
C GLN A 320 -28.88 17.78 -4.20
N LYS A 321 -29.87 17.42 -3.37
CA LYS A 321 -30.98 18.31 -3.02
C LYS A 321 -30.64 19.46 -2.08
N GLU A 322 -29.61 19.31 -1.25
CA GLU A 322 -29.23 20.32 -0.25
C GLU A 322 -28.07 21.22 -0.74
N ILE A 323 -27.22 20.73 -1.65
CA ILE A 323 -25.94 21.37 -2.02
C ILE A 323 -25.90 21.85 -3.49
N LEU A 324 -26.78 21.36 -4.37
CA LEU A 324 -26.83 21.73 -5.81
C LEU A 324 -28.17 22.40 -6.19
#